data_AF-A0A2A3Y8A6-F1
#
_entry.id   AF-A0A2A3Y8A6-F1
#
_cell.length_a   1.000
_cell.length_b   1.000
_cell.length_c   1.000
_cell.angle_alpha   90.00
_cell.angle_beta   90.00
_cell.angle_gamma   90.00
#
_symmetry.space_group_name_H-M   'P 1'
#
loop_
_entity.id
_entity.type
_entity.pdbx_description
1 polymer ?
#
loop_
_entity_poly.entity_id
_entity_poly.type
_entity_poly.pdbx_seq_one_letter_code
_entity_poly.pdbx_strand_id
1 'polypeptide(L)'
;MKYKFPLLISLGSLALVLTSCTAVSDPSSSPSSNPTSESTLSSATSSSAAGTSAPTAQSTAASETDQVTADQIIPTLSRPDTSEDQPPAEVTDPSIKQVSLRALARLSYAEEFAAVNDKGDLCLIAWANSGDRDGTATLSEAGLQCDEPAEVKTDGLSLRIEQTKDNPGVVLNMLPPDLTEDAVRTALLKIPGNHEDLRPPVEFGSTDFGLVSVAMLPETADGLGSISIPRPDGKDFTLDLD
;
A
#
# COMPACT_ATOMS: atom_id res chain seq x y z
N MET A 1 49.24 -23.50 -3.44
CA MET A 1 49.33 -23.92 -4.85
C MET A 1 47.98 -24.47 -5.29
N LYS A 2 47.49 -23.98 -6.43
CA LYS A 2 46.59 -24.64 -7.41
C LYS A 2 45.14 -24.96 -7.00
N TYR A 3 44.26 -24.08 -7.48
CA TYR A 3 42.86 -24.28 -7.83
C TYR A 3 42.57 -25.60 -8.56
N LYS A 4 41.33 -26.10 -8.41
CA LYS A 4 40.54 -26.72 -9.50
C LYS A 4 39.07 -26.94 -9.08
N PHE A 5 38.17 -26.14 -9.67
CA PHE A 5 36.76 -26.47 -9.86
C PHE A 5 36.60 -27.49 -11.00
N PRO A 6 35.49 -28.24 -11.03
CA PRO A 6 34.87 -28.62 -12.29
C PRO A 6 33.48 -27.97 -12.44
N LEU A 7 33.38 -27.22 -13.53
CA LEU A 7 32.16 -26.80 -14.23
C LEU A 7 31.39 -28.04 -14.71
N LEU A 8 30.07 -28.10 -14.51
CA LEU A 8 29.18 -28.95 -15.30
C LEU A 8 28.12 -28.07 -15.96
N ILE A 9 28.26 -27.96 -17.28
CA ILE A 9 27.36 -27.28 -18.20
C ILE A 9 26.24 -28.28 -18.51
N SER A 10 25.00 -27.94 -18.17
CA SER A 10 23.81 -28.64 -18.65
C SER A 10 23.11 -27.79 -19.72
N LEU A 11 23.16 -28.24 -20.98
CA LEU A 11 22.37 -27.70 -22.07
C LEU A 11 20.97 -28.33 -22.03
N GLY A 12 19.97 -27.56 -21.60
CA GLY A 12 18.55 -27.89 -21.71
C GLY A 12 17.96 -27.33 -22.99
N SER A 13 17.36 -28.21 -23.81
CA SER A 13 16.76 -27.91 -25.10
C SER A 13 15.40 -27.22 -24.96
N LEU A 14 15.20 -26.06 -25.58
CA LEU A 14 13.89 -25.42 -25.72
C LEU A 14 13.18 -25.95 -26.97
N ALA A 15 12.09 -26.69 -26.79
CA ALA A 15 11.14 -27.04 -27.84
C ALA A 15 10.02 -25.97 -27.86
N LEU A 16 9.97 -25.18 -28.93
CA LEU A 16 8.90 -24.22 -29.21
C LEU A 16 7.74 -24.96 -29.91
N VAL A 17 6.58 -24.99 -29.27
CA VAL A 17 5.29 -25.28 -29.90
C VAL A 17 4.36 -24.14 -29.54
N LEU A 18 4.03 -23.27 -30.51
CA LEU A 18 2.89 -22.36 -30.41
C LEU A 18 2.00 -22.56 -31.63
N THR A 19 0.84 -23.14 -31.32
CA THR A 19 -0.29 -23.34 -32.21
C THR A 19 -1.10 -22.06 -32.28
N SER A 20 -1.42 -21.64 -33.50
CA SER A 20 -2.32 -20.56 -33.87
C SER A 20 -3.75 -20.73 -33.35
N CYS A 21 -4.47 -19.63 -33.09
CA CYS A 21 -5.84 -19.42 -33.59
C CYS A 21 -6.29 -17.96 -33.47
N THR A 22 -6.90 -17.50 -34.57
CA THR A 22 -7.55 -16.22 -34.84
C THR A 22 -8.94 -16.11 -34.20
N ALA A 23 -9.38 -14.91 -33.81
CA ALA A 23 -10.78 -14.51 -33.98
C ALA A 23 -10.93 -12.98 -34.04
N VAL A 24 -11.48 -12.53 -35.16
CA VAL A 24 -12.02 -11.20 -35.49
C VAL A 24 -13.39 -11.04 -34.83
N SER A 25 -13.75 -9.82 -34.39
CA SER A 25 -15.02 -9.12 -34.74
C SER A 25 -15.16 -7.80 -33.95
N ASP A 26 -15.06 -6.68 -34.68
CA ASP A 26 -15.86 -5.45 -34.48
C ASP A 26 -17.19 -5.65 -35.25
N PRO A 27 -18.33 -4.94 -35.00
CA PRO A 27 -18.36 -3.46 -35.03
C PRO A 27 -19.46 -2.72 -34.21
N SER A 28 -19.27 -1.39 -34.13
CA SER A 28 -20.24 -0.31 -34.43
C SER A 28 -21.21 0.30 -33.38
N SER A 29 -21.04 1.63 -33.25
CA SER A 29 -22.07 2.69 -33.39
C SER A 29 -22.83 3.25 -32.18
N SER A 30 -22.43 4.47 -31.77
CA SER A 30 -23.28 5.60 -31.29
C SER A 30 -24.34 6.02 -32.36
N PRO A 31 -25.30 6.97 -32.17
CA PRO A 31 -25.37 8.07 -31.18
C PRO A 31 -26.77 8.55 -30.68
N SER A 32 -26.74 9.59 -29.82
CA SER A 32 -27.68 10.72 -29.65
C SER A 32 -29.14 10.49 -29.20
N SER A 33 -29.56 11.25 -28.16
CA SER A 33 -30.44 12.44 -28.30
C SER A 33 -30.79 13.05 -26.92
N ASN A 34 -30.51 14.35 -26.77
CA ASN A 34 -31.17 15.27 -25.83
C ASN A 34 -32.44 15.83 -26.54
N PRO A 35 -33.48 16.35 -25.86
CA PRO A 35 -33.47 17.78 -25.49
C PRO A 35 -34.28 18.21 -24.23
N THR A 36 -33.76 19.25 -23.58
CA THR A 36 -34.36 20.54 -23.15
C THR A 36 -35.82 20.63 -22.66
N SER A 37 -36.03 21.24 -21.48
CA SER A 37 -36.93 22.41 -21.27
C SER A 37 -36.76 23.07 -19.90
N GLU A 38 -36.84 24.40 -19.91
CA GLU A 38 -36.56 25.40 -18.87
C GLU A 38 -37.73 25.68 -17.88
N SER A 39 -37.37 26.50 -16.87
CA SER A 39 -38.21 27.49 -16.15
C SER A 39 -39.11 26.95 -15.02
N THR A 40 -39.26 27.59 -13.84
CA THR A 40 -38.99 28.96 -13.38
C THR A 40 -39.04 29.00 -11.84
N LEU A 41 -38.40 30.03 -11.26
CA LEU A 41 -38.43 30.40 -9.84
C LEU A 41 -39.83 30.64 -9.26
N SER A 42 -39.98 30.40 -7.96
CA SER A 42 -40.69 31.33 -7.06
C SER A 42 -40.16 31.23 -5.63
N SER A 43 -39.93 32.40 -5.06
CA SER A 43 -39.33 32.70 -3.77
C SER A 43 -40.36 32.69 -2.62
N ALA A 44 -39.81 32.72 -1.40
CA ALA A 44 -40.20 33.60 -0.28
C ALA A 44 -40.78 32.96 1.01
N THR A 45 -39.90 32.94 2.03
CA THR A 45 -40.01 33.70 3.30
C THR A 45 -40.92 33.20 4.44
N SER A 46 -40.25 32.69 5.47
CA SER A 46 -40.38 32.94 6.93
C SER A 46 -41.71 32.77 7.67
N SER A 47 -41.70 31.98 8.77
CA SER A 47 -41.58 32.51 10.15
C SER A 47 -41.85 31.44 11.24
N SER A 48 -41.18 31.68 12.36
CA SER A 48 -41.06 30.99 13.64
C SER A 48 -42.36 30.68 14.40
N ALA A 49 -42.37 29.63 15.23
CA ALA A 49 -42.82 29.66 16.64
C ALA A 49 -42.58 28.31 17.35
N ALA A 50 -42.24 28.43 18.64
CA ALA A 50 -41.79 27.38 19.56
C ALA A 50 -42.90 26.47 20.10
N GLY A 51 -42.53 25.25 20.50
CA GLY A 51 -43.37 24.30 21.23
C GLY A 51 -42.53 23.30 22.04
N THR A 52 -42.59 23.46 23.35
CA THR A 52 -42.04 22.72 24.49
C THR A 52 -42.02 21.18 24.41
N SER A 53 -40.90 20.55 24.81
CA SER A 53 -40.80 19.57 25.93
C SER A 53 -39.45 18.84 25.91
N ALA A 54 -38.67 19.03 26.97
CA ALA A 54 -37.41 18.33 27.22
C ALA A 54 -37.67 16.91 27.73
N PRO A 55 -37.10 15.85 27.14
CA PRO A 55 -36.91 14.60 27.83
C PRO A 55 -35.55 14.63 28.55
N THR A 56 -35.61 14.26 29.82
CA THR A 56 -34.50 13.99 30.73
C THR A 56 -33.45 13.12 30.04
N ALA A 57 -32.24 13.65 29.85
CA ALA A 57 -31.10 12.89 29.39
C ALA A 57 -30.70 11.89 30.49
N GLN A 58 -31.25 10.69 30.39
CA GLN A 58 -30.69 9.52 31.04
C GLN A 58 -29.34 9.29 30.37
N SER A 59 -28.25 9.46 31.12
CA SER A 59 -26.90 9.07 30.70
C SER A 59 -26.94 7.61 30.26
N THR A 60 -27.10 7.40 28.96
CA THR A 60 -26.64 6.22 28.27
C THR A 60 -25.14 6.15 28.54
N ALA A 61 -24.70 5.02 29.09
CA ALA A 61 -23.29 4.66 29.10
C ALA A 61 -22.73 4.99 27.72
N ALA A 62 -21.64 5.78 27.69
CA ALA A 62 -20.93 6.08 26.48
C ALA A 62 -20.67 4.76 25.77
N SER A 63 -21.22 4.62 24.57
CA SER A 63 -20.94 3.50 23.69
C SER A 63 -19.42 3.32 23.65
N GLU A 64 -18.95 2.10 23.85
CA GLU A 64 -17.71 1.64 23.23
C GLU A 64 -17.91 1.87 21.73
N THR A 65 -17.57 3.05 21.25
CA THR A 65 -17.50 3.35 19.83
C THR A 65 -16.56 2.32 19.23
N ASP A 66 -16.98 1.67 18.13
CA ASP A 66 -16.21 0.78 17.26
C ASP A 66 -14.92 1.47 16.78
N GLN A 67 -13.97 1.71 17.69
CA GLN A 67 -12.71 2.35 17.38
C GLN A 67 -11.85 1.31 16.69
N VAL A 68 -11.44 1.63 15.47
CA VAL A 68 -10.50 0.81 14.72
C VAL A 68 -9.17 0.83 15.49
N THR A 69 -8.66 -0.35 15.82
CA THR A 69 -7.36 -0.50 16.48
C THR A 69 -6.31 -1.00 15.49
N ALA A 70 -5.04 -0.68 15.74
CA ALA A 70 -3.95 -1.07 14.84
C ALA A 70 -3.89 -2.59 14.60
N ASP A 71 -4.20 -3.40 15.61
CA ASP A 71 -4.21 -4.86 15.51
C ASP A 71 -5.40 -5.43 14.71
N GLN A 72 -6.45 -4.66 14.47
CA GLN A 72 -7.50 -5.03 13.51
C GLN A 72 -7.01 -4.92 12.06
N ILE A 73 -5.99 -4.11 11.80
CA ILE A 73 -5.38 -3.91 10.47
C ILE A 73 -4.19 -4.85 10.31
N ILE A 74 -3.35 -4.93 11.36
CA ILE A 74 -2.15 -5.76 11.41
C ILE A 74 -2.26 -6.72 12.60
N PRO A 75 -2.88 -7.89 12.41
CA PRO A 75 -3.16 -8.84 13.49
C PRO A 75 -1.91 -9.33 14.24
N THR A 76 -0.74 -9.26 13.61
CA THR A 76 0.53 -9.65 14.22
C THR A 76 0.96 -8.69 15.33
N LEU A 77 0.41 -7.47 15.43
CA LEU A 77 0.70 -6.56 16.54
C LEU A 77 0.26 -7.13 17.90
N SER A 78 -0.73 -8.02 17.93
CA SER A 78 -1.27 -8.64 19.15
C SER A 78 -0.55 -9.90 19.61
N ARG A 79 0.40 -10.44 18.81
CA ARG A 79 1.28 -11.54 19.25
C ARG A 79 2.60 -11.01 19.82
N PRO A 80 3.38 -11.78 20.59
CA PRO A 80 4.76 -11.44 20.91
C PRO A 80 5.63 -11.28 19.66
N ASP A 81 6.69 -10.47 19.76
CA ASP A 81 7.72 -10.33 18.73
C ASP A 81 8.56 -11.60 18.59
N THR A 82 9.11 -11.79 17.40
CA THR A 82 9.98 -12.88 17.02
C THR A 82 11.32 -12.35 16.51
N SER A 83 12.26 -13.23 16.17
CA SER A 83 13.53 -12.82 15.58
C SER A 83 13.37 -12.13 14.22
N GLU A 84 12.28 -12.39 13.50
CA GLU A 84 12.00 -11.72 12.22
C GLU A 84 11.52 -10.28 12.41
N ASP A 85 10.99 -9.96 13.60
CA ASP A 85 10.47 -8.65 13.96
C ASP A 85 11.56 -7.70 14.47
N GLN A 86 12.84 -8.11 14.41
CA GLN A 86 13.98 -7.28 14.77
C GLN A 86 14.43 -6.42 13.57
N PRO A 87 14.36 -5.09 13.66
CA PRO A 87 14.80 -4.22 12.58
C PRO A 87 16.32 -4.29 12.41
N PRO A 88 16.83 -3.94 11.21
CA PRO A 88 18.27 -3.97 10.90
C PRO A 88 19.07 -2.93 11.71
N ALA A 89 18.41 -1.89 12.20
CA ALA A 89 18.98 -0.88 13.10
C ALA A 89 17.92 -0.42 14.11
N GLU A 90 18.37 0.21 15.20
CA GLU A 90 17.48 0.75 16.23
C GLU A 90 16.60 1.88 15.66
N VAL A 91 15.30 1.85 15.96
CA VAL A 91 14.38 2.95 15.64
C VAL A 91 14.60 4.06 16.67
N THR A 92 15.08 5.20 16.22
CA THR A 92 15.51 6.32 17.09
C THR A 92 14.36 7.18 17.61
N ASP A 93 13.16 7.06 17.03
CA ASP A 93 11.99 7.79 17.50
C ASP A 93 11.50 7.23 18.85
N PRO A 94 11.57 8.02 19.94
CA PRO A 94 11.25 7.54 21.28
C PRO A 94 9.75 7.31 21.50
N SER A 95 8.88 7.82 20.63
CA SER A 95 7.43 7.61 20.72
C SER A 95 7.01 6.22 20.23
N ILE A 96 7.90 5.51 19.56
CA ILE A 96 7.63 4.17 19.03
C ILE A 96 7.82 3.13 20.12
N LYS A 97 6.79 2.31 20.32
CA LYS A 97 6.83 1.18 21.23
C LYS A 97 7.63 0.06 20.58
N GLN A 98 8.91 -0.05 20.89
CA GLN A 98 9.83 -1.04 20.30
C GLN A 98 9.28 -2.49 20.34
N VAL A 99 8.61 -2.88 21.43
CA VAL A 99 7.99 -4.21 21.60
C VAL A 99 6.84 -4.50 20.61
N SER A 100 6.34 -3.48 19.93
CA SER A 100 5.27 -3.58 18.93
C SER A 100 5.76 -3.71 17.49
N LEU A 101 7.07 -3.67 17.25
CA LEU A 101 7.63 -3.83 15.91
C LEU A 101 7.23 -5.18 15.31
N ARG A 102 6.63 -5.19 14.12
CA ARG A 102 6.27 -6.41 13.39
C ARG A 102 6.75 -6.30 11.97
N ALA A 103 7.48 -7.30 11.50
CA ALA A 103 7.89 -7.36 10.11
C ALA A 103 6.67 -7.47 9.19
N LEU A 104 6.73 -6.75 8.06
CA LEU A 104 5.71 -6.80 7.02
C LEU A 104 6.22 -7.61 5.81
N ALA A 105 5.82 -7.23 4.60
CA ALA A 105 6.22 -7.95 3.39
C ALA A 105 7.72 -7.71 3.12
N ARG A 106 8.40 -8.73 2.61
CA ARG A 106 9.80 -8.59 2.18
C ARG A 106 9.81 -8.02 0.77
N LEU A 107 10.39 -6.83 0.62
CA LEU A 107 10.54 -6.15 -0.67
C LEU A 107 12.03 -5.98 -0.97
N SER A 108 12.40 -6.11 -2.23
CA SER A 108 13.78 -5.82 -2.67
C SER A 108 14.14 -4.33 -2.53
N TYR A 109 13.13 -3.45 -2.49
CA TYR A 109 13.31 -2.02 -2.29
C TYR A 109 13.52 -1.58 -0.84
N ALA A 110 12.99 -2.31 0.14
CA ALA A 110 13.03 -1.89 1.53
C ALA A 110 12.80 -3.06 2.49
N GLU A 111 13.38 -2.95 3.69
CA GLU A 111 12.94 -3.71 4.85
C GLU A 111 11.89 -2.89 5.60
N GLU A 112 10.68 -3.43 5.75
CA GLU A 112 9.54 -2.71 6.32
C GLU A 112 8.93 -3.39 7.55
N PHE A 113 8.50 -2.55 8.48
CA PHE A 113 7.95 -2.94 9.76
C PHE A 113 6.75 -2.05 10.10
N ALA A 114 5.78 -2.63 10.80
CA ALA A 114 4.74 -1.88 11.48
C ALA A 114 5.05 -1.75 12.97
N ALA A 115 4.61 -0.67 13.59
CA ALA A 115 4.61 -0.50 15.05
C ALA A 115 3.45 0.38 15.48
N VAL A 116 3.26 0.52 16.80
CA VAL A 116 2.38 1.54 17.37
C VAL A 116 3.18 2.56 18.16
N ASN A 117 2.78 3.83 18.04
CA ASN A 117 3.36 4.89 18.87
C ASN A 117 2.64 5.00 20.24
N ASP A 118 3.07 5.96 21.06
CA ASP A 118 2.49 6.25 22.36
C ASP A 118 1.02 6.68 22.32
N LYS A 119 0.56 7.26 21.22
CA LYS A 119 -0.84 7.67 21.00
C LYS A 119 -1.74 6.51 20.54
N GLY A 120 -1.14 5.41 20.09
CA GLY A 120 -1.86 4.27 19.51
C GLY A 120 -2.03 4.36 18.00
N ASP A 121 -1.36 5.33 17.35
CA ASP A 121 -1.31 5.44 15.90
C ASP A 121 -0.53 4.25 15.32
N LEU A 122 -0.94 3.80 14.15
CA LEU A 122 -0.24 2.77 13.40
C LEU A 122 0.88 3.42 12.58
N CYS A 123 2.09 2.93 12.74
CA CYS A 123 3.29 3.47 12.10
C CYS A 123 3.88 2.46 11.12
N LEU A 124 4.21 2.93 9.92
CA LEU A 124 5.06 2.27 8.94
C LEU A 124 6.50 2.78 9.11
N ILE A 125 7.43 1.84 9.27
CA ILE A 125 8.85 2.10 9.48
C ILE A 125 9.61 1.30 8.44
N ALA A 126 10.54 1.94 7.73
CA ALA A 126 11.30 1.25 6.70
C ALA A 126 12.74 1.72 6.54
N TRP A 127 13.57 0.84 6.01
CA TRP A 127 14.93 1.12 5.57
C TRP A 127 15.02 0.84 4.06
N ALA A 128 15.32 1.87 3.28
CA ALA A 128 15.48 1.73 1.84
C ALA A 128 16.74 0.91 1.53
N ASN A 129 16.61 -0.03 0.60
CA ASN A 129 17.70 -0.91 0.16
C ASN A 129 18.29 -0.38 -1.15
N SER A 130 19.63 -0.20 -1.19
CA SER A 130 20.32 0.20 -2.42
C SER A 130 20.10 -0.80 -3.56
N GLY A 131 19.88 -2.07 -3.23
CA GLY A 131 19.63 -3.18 -4.15
C GLY A 131 20.79 -3.42 -5.10
N ASP A 132 22.00 -3.14 -4.63
CA ASP A 132 23.23 -3.61 -5.27
C ASP A 132 23.19 -5.14 -5.24
N ARG A 133 22.88 -5.74 -6.39
CA ARG A 133 22.69 -7.20 -6.58
C ARG A 133 23.96 -8.02 -6.38
N ASP A 134 25.03 -7.41 -5.88
CA ASP A 134 26.33 -8.02 -5.61
C ASP A 134 26.54 -8.40 -4.13
N GLY A 135 25.53 -8.16 -3.28
CA GLY A 135 25.59 -8.48 -1.85
C GLY A 135 26.30 -7.42 -1.00
N THR A 136 26.58 -6.24 -1.57
CA THR A 136 27.10 -5.07 -0.84
C THR A 136 26.02 -4.06 -0.48
N ALA A 137 24.76 -4.43 -0.66
CA ALA A 137 23.60 -3.58 -0.43
C ALA A 137 23.67 -2.87 0.92
N THR A 138 23.51 -1.55 0.88
CA THR A 138 23.44 -0.69 2.06
C THR A 138 21.99 -0.31 2.33
N LEU A 139 21.70 -0.12 3.62
CA LEU A 139 20.41 0.39 4.07
C LEU A 139 20.51 1.89 4.36
N SER A 140 19.45 2.63 4.09
CA SER A 140 19.32 4.04 4.47
C SER A 140 19.21 4.19 5.99
N GLU A 141 19.05 5.43 6.47
CA GLU A 141 18.44 5.65 7.78
C GLU A 141 16.95 5.25 7.75
N ALA A 142 16.36 5.02 8.93
CA ALA A 142 14.95 4.66 9.04
C ALA A 142 14.05 5.82 8.60
N GLY A 143 13.13 5.54 7.68
CA GLY A 143 11.95 6.37 7.44
C GLY A 143 10.80 5.95 8.36
N LEU A 144 9.92 6.90 8.71
CA LEU A 144 8.80 6.66 9.60
C LEU A 144 7.61 7.53 9.23
N GLN A 145 6.44 6.91 9.11
CA GLN A 145 5.15 7.58 8.94
C GLN A 145 4.12 6.92 9.87
N CYS A 146 3.35 7.72 10.61
CA CYS A 146 2.28 7.22 11.48
C CYS A 146 0.96 7.91 11.15
N ASP A 147 -0.14 7.18 11.33
CA ASP A 147 -1.49 7.74 11.25
C ASP A 147 -2.49 6.99 12.14
N GLU A 148 -3.63 7.60 12.41
CA GLU A 148 -4.71 7.00 13.17
C GLU A 148 -5.20 5.72 12.47
N PRO A 149 -5.43 4.59 13.19
CA PRO A 149 -5.81 3.34 12.53
C PRO A 149 -7.08 3.44 11.68
N ALA A 150 -8.02 4.33 12.02
CA ALA A 150 -9.21 4.55 11.22
C ALA A 150 -8.89 5.14 9.82
N GLU A 151 -7.91 6.05 9.74
CA GLU A 151 -7.41 6.62 8.49
C GLU A 151 -6.61 5.57 7.73
N VAL A 152 -5.70 4.85 8.39
CA VAL A 152 -4.91 3.77 7.77
C VAL A 152 -5.79 2.67 7.16
N LYS A 153 -6.89 2.32 7.82
CA LYS A 153 -7.85 1.33 7.28
C LYS A 153 -8.47 1.78 5.96
N THR A 154 -8.60 3.08 5.75
CA THR A 154 -9.23 3.66 4.55
C THR A 154 -8.18 3.96 3.50
N ASP A 155 -7.08 4.60 3.86
CA ASP A 155 -6.14 5.21 2.92
C ASP A 155 -4.78 4.49 2.87
N GLY A 156 -4.48 3.64 3.85
CA GLY A 156 -3.17 2.99 3.98
C GLY A 156 -2.16 3.92 4.65
N LEU A 157 -0.87 3.61 4.47
CA LEU A 157 0.24 4.47 4.90
C LEU A 157 1.24 4.62 3.76
N SER A 158 1.68 5.86 3.52
CA SER A 158 2.69 6.19 2.51
C SER A 158 3.93 6.76 3.17
N LEU A 159 5.09 6.19 2.84
CA LEU A 159 6.38 6.61 3.36
C LEU A 159 7.34 6.85 2.18
N ARG A 160 7.85 8.07 2.07
CA ARG A 160 8.93 8.43 1.14
C ARG A 160 10.24 8.60 1.91
N ILE A 161 11.24 7.81 1.56
CA ILE A 161 12.63 8.00 1.98
C ILE A 161 13.38 8.61 0.80
N GLU A 162 13.86 9.82 1.00
CA GLU A 162 14.53 10.58 -0.05
C GLU A 162 15.86 9.94 -0.48
N GLN A 163 16.21 10.17 -1.75
CA GLN A 163 17.50 9.77 -2.27
C GLN A 163 18.64 10.50 -1.52
N THR A 164 19.68 9.74 -1.18
CA THR A 164 20.94 10.26 -0.68
C THR A 164 22.08 9.89 -1.63
N LYS A 165 23.30 10.30 -1.30
CA LYS A 165 24.48 9.92 -2.09
C LYS A 165 24.71 8.41 -2.11
N ASP A 166 24.39 7.74 -1.02
CA ASP A 166 24.75 6.34 -0.77
C ASP A 166 23.52 5.40 -0.84
N ASN A 167 22.33 5.94 -1.10
CA ASN A 167 21.09 5.17 -1.20
C ASN A 167 20.10 5.83 -2.18
N PRO A 168 19.44 5.08 -3.08
CA PRO A 168 18.53 5.62 -4.07
C PRO A 168 17.18 6.11 -3.50
N GLY A 169 16.90 5.87 -2.22
CA GLY A 169 15.60 6.15 -1.62
C GLY A 169 14.54 5.12 -1.99
N VAL A 170 13.34 5.30 -1.46
CA VAL A 170 12.17 4.46 -1.76
C VAL A 170 10.88 5.24 -1.52
N VAL A 171 9.88 5.00 -2.35
CA VAL A 171 8.47 5.29 -2.04
C VAL A 171 7.81 3.97 -1.71
N LEU A 172 7.38 3.82 -0.46
CA LEU A 172 6.79 2.61 0.11
C LEU A 172 5.35 2.91 0.56
N ASN A 173 4.42 2.05 0.18
CA ASN A 173 3.01 2.20 0.51
C ASN A 173 2.46 0.90 1.08
N MET A 174 2.01 0.95 2.33
CA MET A 174 1.21 -0.11 2.93
C MET A 174 -0.26 0.16 2.57
N LEU A 175 -0.85 -0.72 1.75
CA LEU A 175 -2.18 -0.50 1.21
C LEU A 175 -3.28 -0.77 2.26
N PRO A 176 -4.48 -0.19 2.08
CA PRO A 176 -5.66 -0.54 2.86
C PRO A 176 -5.91 -2.06 2.92
N PRO A 177 -6.33 -2.62 4.08
CA PRO A 177 -6.46 -4.06 4.29
C PRO A 177 -7.57 -4.73 3.46
N ASP A 178 -8.46 -3.95 2.82
CA ASP A 178 -9.47 -4.48 1.90
C ASP A 178 -8.93 -4.71 0.47
N LEU A 179 -7.73 -4.22 0.14
CA LEU A 179 -7.09 -4.45 -1.14
C LEU A 179 -6.32 -5.77 -1.14
N THR A 180 -6.83 -6.72 -1.92
CA THR A 180 -6.21 -8.04 -2.10
C THR A 180 -4.99 -7.97 -3.01
N GLU A 181 -4.02 -8.86 -2.79
CA GLU A 181 -2.86 -9.03 -3.66
C GLU A 181 -3.24 -9.20 -5.14
N ASP A 182 -4.27 -9.98 -5.46
CA ASP A 182 -4.69 -10.21 -6.86
C ASP A 182 -5.13 -8.92 -7.57
N ALA A 183 -5.88 -8.05 -6.87
CA ALA A 183 -6.33 -6.77 -7.40
C ALA A 183 -5.15 -5.82 -7.62
N VAL A 184 -4.24 -5.77 -6.65
CA VAL A 184 -3.01 -4.95 -6.72
C VAL A 184 -2.12 -5.42 -7.85
N ARG A 185 -1.80 -6.72 -7.88
CA ARG A 185 -1.01 -7.37 -8.95
C ARG A 185 -1.57 -7.05 -10.33
N THR A 186 -2.89 -7.20 -10.51
CA THR A 186 -3.56 -6.92 -11.80
C THR A 186 -3.44 -5.46 -12.21
N ALA A 187 -3.48 -4.52 -11.26
CA ALA A 187 -3.27 -3.10 -11.53
C ALA A 187 -1.81 -2.80 -11.90
N LEU A 188 -0.86 -3.31 -11.09
CA LEU A 188 0.57 -3.04 -11.26
C LEU A 188 1.16 -3.66 -12.53
N LEU A 189 0.68 -4.82 -12.98
CA LEU A 189 1.13 -5.46 -14.21
C LEU A 189 0.69 -4.73 -15.49
N LYS A 190 -0.23 -3.75 -15.39
CA LYS A 190 -0.60 -2.87 -16.52
C LYS A 190 0.40 -1.73 -16.73
N ILE A 191 1.25 -1.45 -15.74
CA ILE A 191 2.25 -0.40 -15.84
C ILE A 191 3.30 -0.83 -16.89
N PRO A 192 3.60 0.01 -17.90
CA PRO A 192 4.55 -0.34 -18.94
C PRO A 192 5.93 -0.72 -18.38
N GLY A 193 6.42 -1.90 -18.76
CA GLY A 193 7.71 -2.41 -18.30
C GLY A 193 7.71 -3.03 -16.90
N ASN A 194 6.57 -3.02 -16.19
CA ASN A 194 6.47 -3.70 -14.91
C ASN A 194 6.36 -5.22 -15.09
N HIS A 195 6.90 -5.97 -14.14
CA HIS A 195 6.97 -7.43 -14.16
C HIS A 195 7.07 -7.97 -12.73
N GLU A 196 7.12 -9.29 -12.56
CA GLU A 196 7.26 -9.92 -11.23
C GLU A 196 8.67 -10.50 -10.98
N ASP A 197 9.53 -10.51 -12.01
CA ASP A 197 10.90 -11.02 -11.89
C ASP A 197 11.86 -9.98 -11.29
N LEU A 198 12.98 -10.43 -10.71
CA LEU A 198 14.07 -9.58 -10.23
C LEU A 198 13.59 -8.47 -9.24
N ARG A 199 13.87 -7.20 -9.59
CA ARG A 199 13.41 -5.97 -8.91
C ARG A 199 12.69 -5.17 -9.99
N PRO A 200 11.35 -5.28 -10.10
CA PRO A 200 10.59 -4.57 -11.10
C PRO A 200 10.49 -3.08 -10.78
N PRO A 201 10.16 -2.19 -11.74
CA PRO A 201 9.98 -0.77 -11.48
C PRO A 201 9.03 -0.46 -10.32
N VAL A 202 7.93 -1.23 -10.22
CA VAL A 202 6.99 -1.19 -9.11
C VAL A 202 6.81 -2.60 -8.56
N GLU A 203 7.41 -2.84 -7.39
CA GLU A 203 7.33 -4.10 -6.66
C GLU A 203 6.12 -4.10 -5.73
N PHE A 204 5.54 -5.26 -5.51
CA PHE A 204 4.58 -5.48 -4.43
C PHE A 204 4.89 -6.77 -3.70
N GLY A 205 4.46 -6.84 -2.45
CA GLY A 205 4.56 -8.03 -1.61
C GLY A 205 3.40 -8.06 -0.64
N SER A 206 3.05 -9.24 -0.16
CA SER A 206 1.98 -9.42 0.81
C SER A 206 2.49 -10.17 2.04
N THR A 207 1.86 -9.88 3.17
CA THR A 207 2.02 -10.66 4.40
C THR A 207 1.14 -11.91 4.35
N ASP A 208 1.41 -12.90 5.21
CA ASP A 208 0.58 -14.11 5.33
C ASP A 208 -0.89 -13.83 5.72
N PHE A 209 -1.16 -12.63 6.28
CA PHE A 209 -2.51 -12.18 6.63
C PHE A 209 -3.14 -11.26 5.58
N GLY A 210 -2.50 -11.09 4.41
CA GLY A 210 -3.09 -10.46 3.23
C GLY A 210 -2.90 -8.96 3.10
N LEU A 211 -2.19 -8.30 4.04
CA LEU A 211 -1.81 -6.90 3.88
C LEU A 211 -0.75 -6.78 2.77
N VAL A 212 -0.97 -5.85 1.84
CA VAL A 212 -0.12 -5.66 0.66
C VAL A 212 0.67 -4.37 0.79
N SER A 213 1.96 -4.43 0.47
CA SER A 213 2.85 -3.29 0.36
C SER A 213 3.32 -3.11 -1.08
N VAL A 214 3.49 -1.87 -1.52
CA VAL A 214 3.99 -1.49 -2.84
C VAL A 214 5.21 -0.60 -2.69
N ALA A 215 6.30 -0.91 -3.38
CA ALA A 215 7.54 -0.15 -3.33
C ALA A 215 8.12 0.16 -4.72
N MET A 216 8.72 1.33 -4.85
CA MET A 216 9.40 1.78 -6.06
C MET A 216 10.45 2.85 -5.75
N LEU A 217 11.26 3.23 -6.74
CA LEU A 217 12.13 4.40 -6.62
C LEU A 217 11.32 5.70 -6.63
N PRO A 218 11.76 6.77 -5.93
CA PRO A 218 11.10 8.08 -5.98
C PRO A 218 10.89 8.61 -7.41
N GLU A 219 11.87 8.45 -8.30
CA GLU A 219 11.74 8.86 -9.70
C GLU A 219 10.66 8.08 -10.48
N THR A 220 10.40 6.83 -10.09
CA THR A 220 9.33 6.01 -10.69
C THR A 220 7.98 6.46 -10.15
N ALA A 221 7.89 6.73 -8.85
CA ALA A 221 6.71 7.30 -8.22
C ALA A 221 6.32 8.63 -8.86
N ASP A 222 7.26 9.57 -8.97
CA ASP A 222 7.05 10.88 -9.61
C ASP A 222 6.60 10.76 -11.08
N GLY A 223 7.13 9.77 -11.81
CA GLY A 223 6.79 9.52 -13.21
C GLY A 223 5.39 8.93 -13.41
N LEU A 224 4.87 8.20 -12.41
CA LEU A 224 3.53 7.61 -12.43
C LEU A 224 2.47 8.58 -11.89
N GLY A 225 2.80 9.37 -10.87
CA GLY A 225 1.90 10.27 -10.15
C GLY A 225 0.89 9.52 -9.28
N SER A 226 0.08 8.64 -9.87
CA SER A 226 -0.86 7.80 -9.13
C SER A 226 -1.13 6.46 -9.80
N ILE A 227 -1.63 5.50 -9.02
CA ILE A 227 -2.07 4.18 -9.49
C ILE A 227 -3.50 3.95 -9.03
N SER A 228 -4.39 3.61 -9.97
CA SER A 228 -5.77 3.19 -9.65
C SER A 228 -5.84 1.67 -9.44
N ILE A 229 -6.37 1.25 -8.29
CA ILE A 229 -6.55 -0.14 -7.90
C ILE A 229 -8.04 -0.37 -7.59
N PRO A 230 -8.72 -1.32 -8.26
CA PRO A 230 -10.14 -1.56 -8.02
C PRO A 230 -10.37 -2.15 -6.62
N ARG A 231 -11.33 -1.58 -5.87
CA ARG A 231 -11.81 -2.09 -4.60
C ARG A 231 -12.94 -3.11 -4.80
N PRO A 232 -13.17 -4.01 -3.83
CA PRO A 232 -14.29 -4.95 -3.87
C PRO A 232 -15.68 -4.31 -3.91
N ASP A 233 -15.83 -3.07 -3.43
CA ASP A 233 -17.09 -2.32 -3.44
C ASP A 233 -17.44 -1.73 -4.82
N GLY A 234 -16.56 -1.91 -5.81
CA GLY A 234 -16.72 -1.42 -7.18
C GLY A 234 -16.23 0.01 -7.40
N LYS A 235 -15.65 0.66 -6.39
CA LYS A 235 -14.91 1.93 -6.55
C LYS A 235 -13.43 1.64 -6.78
N ASP A 236 -12.69 2.68 -7.15
CA ASP A 236 -11.24 2.62 -7.23
C ASP A 236 -10.60 3.25 -5.98
N PHE A 237 -9.54 2.61 -5.49
CA PHE A 237 -8.56 3.25 -4.63
C PHE A 237 -7.52 3.94 -5.50
N THR A 238 -7.30 5.23 -5.25
CA THR A 238 -6.19 5.96 -5.87
C THR A 238 -5.03 5.96 -4.90
N LEU A 239 -3.97 5.24 -5.26
CA LEU A 239 -2.68 5.35 -4.60
C LEU A 239 -1.97 6.59 -5.14
N ASP A 240 -1.86 7.63 -4.33
CA ASP A 240 -1.07 8.82 -4.66
C ASP A 240 0.41 8.57 -4.39
N LEU A 241 1.29 8.99 -5.29
CA LEU A 241 2.72 8.68 -5.26
C LEU A 241 3.62 9.92 -5.17
N ASP A 242 3.06 11.12 -5.31
CA ASP A 242 3.77 12.40 -5.32
C ASP A 242 3.83 13.14 -3.97
#